data_AF-A0A6N2KWV5-F1
#
_entry.id   AF-A0A6N2KWV5-F1
#
_cell.length_a   1.000
_cell.length_b   1.000
_cell.length_c   1.000
_cell.angle_alpha   90.00
_cell.angle_beta   90.00
_cell.angle_gamma   90.00
#
_symmetry.space_group_name_H-M   'P 1'
#
loop_
_entity.id
_entity.type
_entity.pdbx_description
1 polymer ?
#
loop_
_entity_poly.entity_id
_entity_poly.type
_entity_poly.pdbx_seq_one_letter_code
_entity_poly.pdbx_strand_id
1 'polypeptide(L)'
;MEHQEISQGLNRRLTGRFKATDANRLRDEYKRLVNGLALSGNLPGSDSWLSNPALPDDILREAVPGNIRRAEHFLHVLRRLLQYLTVRLDTEDVEKESPISFVASINNQAGIDQKTLKFCYDRLHSLMLTLEITDTDDFLHVQTICDFATLVGTYSRGFSIIIEPFDERMPHIPDPVLQLP
;
A
#
# COMPACT_ATOMS: atom_id res chain seq x y z
N MET A 1 5.36 16.49 -12.60
CA MET A 1 6.14 15.61 -13.51
C MET A 1 7.09 14.70 -12.73
N GLU A 2 7.82 15.19 -11.72
CA GLU A 2 8.71 14.38 -10.87
C GLU A 2 8.02 13.25 -10.07
N HIS A 3 6.85 13.52 -9.44
CA HIS A 3 6.14 12.49 -8.64
C HIS A 3 5.71 11.26 -9.45
N GLN A 4 5.40 11.47 -10.74
CA GLN A 4 4.97 10.41 -11.65
C GLN A 4 6.16 9.59 -12.15
N GLU A 5 7.33 10.22 -12.36
CA GLU A 5 8.59 9.53 -12.67
C GLU A 5 9.11 8.70 -11.49
N ILE A 6 8.99 9.18 -10.25
CA ILE A 6 9.42 8.45 -9.04
C ILE A 6 8.56 7.20 -8.85
N SER A 7 7.23 7.32 -8.95
CA SER A 7 6.32 6.18 -8.85
C SER A 7 6.53 5.14 -9.97
N GLN A 8 6.77 5.60 -11.21
CA GLN A 8 7.06 4.71 -12.33
C GLN A 8 8.45 4.04 -12.20
N GLY A 9 9.45 4.78 -11.73
CA GLY A 9 10.81 4.30 -11.49
C GLY A 9 10.84 3.21 -10.41
N LEU A 10 10.13 3.43 -9.31
CA LEU A 10 10.03 2.48 -8.20
C LEU A 10 9.30 1.19 -8.62
N ASN A 11 8.23 1.31 -9.41
CA ASN A 11 7.52 0.16 -9.95
C ASN A 11 8.39 -0.65 -10.93
N ARG A 12 9.17 0.04 -11.76
CA ARG A 12 10.14 -0.59 -12.67
C ARG A 12 11.22 -1.33 -11.90
N ARG A 13 11.73 -0.78 -10.78
CA ARG A 13 12.71 -1.44 -9.91
C ARG A 13 12.14 -2.68 -9.22
N LEU A 14 10.93 -2.60 -8.64
CA LEU A 14 10.22 -3.76 -8.06
C LEU A 14 10.01 -4.86 -9.09
N THR A 15 9.55 -4.49 -10.29
CA THR A 15 9.34 -5.44 -11.40
C THR A 15 10.66 -6.04 -11.89
N GLY A 16 11.74 -5.26 -11.91
CA GLY A 16 13.07 -5.73 -12.26
C GLY A 16 13.60 -6.75 -11.26
N ARG A 17 13.54 -6.45 -9.95
CA ARG A 17 13.93 -7.41 -8.90
C ARG A 17 13.06 -8.65 -8.91
N PHE A 18 11.75 -8.50 -9.13
CA PHE A 18 10.82 -9.62 -9.27
C PHE A 18 11.24 -10.60 -10.39
N LYS A 19 11.63 -10.08 -11.56
CA LYS A 19 12.10 -10.92 -12.69
C LYS A 19 13.44 -11.60 -12.43
N ALA A 20 14.30 -11.00 -11.60
CA ALA A 20 15.59 -11.56 -11.24
C ALA A 20 15.54 -12.54 -10.05
N THR A 21 14.40 -12.60 -9.35
CA THR A 21 14.24 -13.43 -8.14
C THR A 21 13.90 -14.87 -8.51
N ASP A 22 14.49 -15.81 -7.77
CA ASP A 22 14.22 -17.24 -7.91
C ASP A 22 12.72 -17.56 -7.73
N ALA A 23 12.15 -18.24 -8.73
CA ALA A 23 10.75 -18.68 -8.73
C ALA A 23 10.40 -19.57 -7.53
N ASN A 24 11.35 -20.33 -6.98
CA ASN A 24 11.13 -21.13 -5.78
C ASN A 24 10.79 -20.26 -4.56
N ARG A 25 11.46 -19.12 -4.41
CA ARG A 25 11.23 -18.20 -3.29
C ARG A 25 9.84 -17.59 -3.34
N LEU A 26 9.40 -17.18 -4.53
CA LEU A 26 8.04 -16.67 -4.76
C LEU A 26 6.98 -17.76 -4.49
N ARG A 27 7.28 -19.02 -4.83
CA ARG A 27 6.39 -20.14 -4.53
C ARG A 27 6.29 -20.42 -3.02
N ASP A 28 7.40 -20.29 -2.29
CA ASP A 28 7.40 -20.49 -0.84
C ASP A 28 6.75 -19.32 -0.10
N GLU A 29 6.92 -18.09 -0.59
CA GLU A 29 6.13 -16.94 -0.15
C GLU A 29 4.63 -17.20 -0.31
N TYR A 30 4.20 -17.64 -1.49
CA TYR A 30 2.79 -17.94 -1.74
C TYR A 30 2.21 -18.94 -0.71
N LYS A 31 2.96 -20.00 -0.38
CA LYS A 31 2.52 -20.99 0.64
C LYS A 31 2.36 -20.33 2.02
N ARG A 32 3.30 -19.46 2.43
CA ARG A 32 3.20 -18.71 3.70
C ARG A 32 1.95 -17.83 3.71
N LEU A 33 1.68 -17.10 2.62
CA LEU A 33 0.51 -16.22 2.48
C LEU A 33 -0.83 -16.96 2.55
N VAL A 34 -0.87 -18.21 2.07
CA VAL A 34 -2.05 -19.09 2.18
C VAL A 34 -2.31 -19.55 3.61
N ASN A 35 -1.24 -19.85 4.35
CA ASN A 35 -1.33 -20.39 5.70
C ASN A 35 -1.55 -19.31 6.79
N GLY A 36 -1.56 -18.03 6.40
CA GLY A 36 -1.68 -16.90 7.32
C GLY A 36 -0.32 -16.35 7.76
N LEU A 37 -0.23 -15.03 7.88
CA LEU A 37 1.02 -14.31 8.17
C LEU A 37 1.51 -14.55 9.60
N ALA A 38 0.61 -14.54 10.60
CA ALA A 38 0.96 -14.79 12.01
C ALA A 38 1.44 -16.23 12.32
N LEU A 39 1.05 -17.23 11.53
CA LEU A 39 1.46 -18.62 11.76
C LEU A 39 2.90 -18.90 11.28
N SER A 40 3.46 -18.02 10.45
CA SER A 40 4.82 -18.16 9.92
C SER A 40 5.88 -17.45 10.78
N GLY A 41 5.70 -17.44 12.11
CA GLY A 41 6.58 -16.84 13.14
C GLY A 41 8.01 -17.42 13.23
N ASN A 42 8.58 -17.82 12.10
CA ASN A 42 9.93 -18.36 11.96
C ASN A 42 10.79 -17.49 11.03
N LEU A 43 10.45 -16.20 10.86
CA LEU A 43 11.33 -15.21 10.26
C LEU A 43 12.40 -14.85 11.31
N PRO A 44 13.69 -15.16 11.09
CA PRO A 44 14.74 -14.83 12.03
C PRO A 44 14.97 -13.31 12.02
N GLY A 45 14.67 -12.61 13.12
CA GLY A 45 15.24 -11.30 13.41
C GLY A 45 14.42 -10.04 13.12
N SER A 46 13.08 -10.06 13.10
CA SER A 46 12.28 -8.89 12.73
C SER A 46 11.17 -8.50 13.71
N ASP A 47 11.35 -8.71 15.02
CA ASP A 47 10.36 -8.32 16.05
C ASP A 47 10.10 -6.80 16.10
N SER A 48 10.98 -5.97 15.53
CA SER A 48 10.80 -4.52 15.48
C SER A 48 10.21 -3.99 14.16
N TRP A 49 10.14 -4.81 13.11
CA TRP A 49 9.74 -4.38 11.75
C TRP A 49 8.30 -4.75 11.38
N LEU A 50 7.61 -5.52 12.22
CA LEU A 50 6.26 -6.01 12.01
C LEU A 50 5.16 -5.09 12.55
N SER A 51 5.53 -4.04 13.27
CA SER A 51 4.57 -3.19 13.96
C SER A 51 4.20 -2.01 13.07
N ASN A 52 3.15 -2.15 12.26
CA ASN A 52 2.33 -0.99 11.98
C ASN A 52 1.51 -0.73 13.26
N PRO A 53 1.82 0.31 14.07
CA PRO A 53 1.14 0.56 15.34
C PRO A 53 -0.36 0.84 15.18
N ALA A 54 -0.82 1.04 13.95
CA ALA A 54 -2.20 1.28 13.58
C ALA A 54 -2.94 0.02 13.07
N LEU A 55 -2.43 -1.20 13.30
CA LEU A 55 -3.13 -2.43 12.94
C LEU A 55 -3.70 -3.16 14.17
N PRO A 56 -4.98 -3.57 14.16
CA PRO A 56 -5.50 -4.47 15.19
C PRO A 56 -4.97 -5.91 14.97
N ASP A 57 -4.73 -6.62 16.09
CA ASP A 57 -4.07 -7.94 16.14
C ASP A 57 -4.80 -9.05 15.36
N ASP A 58 -6.08 -8.88 15.11
CA ASP A 58 -6.94 -9.86 14.42
C ASP A 58 -6.65 -9.92 12.92
N ILE A 59 -6.35 -8.78 12.28
CA ILE A 59 -5.95 -8.72 10.86
C ILE A 59 -4.67 -9.54 10.62
N LEU A 60 -3.71 -9.51 11.56
CA LEU A 60 -2.43 -10.22 11.45
C LEU A 60 -2.59 -11.75 11.35
N ARG A 61 -3.72 -12.29 11.84
CA ARG A 61 -3.98 -13.74 11.89
C ARG A 61 -4.74 -14.27 10.68
N GLU A 62 -5.27 -13.40 9.83
CA GLU A 62 -6.04 -13.81 8.67
C GLU A 62 -5.15 -14.23 7.48
N ALA A 63 -5.68 -15.14 6.65
CA ALA A 63 -5.04 -15.51 5.40
C ALA A 63 -5.12 -14.35 4.38
N VAL A 64 -4.04 -14.13 3.65
CA VAL A 64 -3.95 -13.05 2.67
C VAL A 64 -4.98 -13.27 1.54
N PRO A 65 -5.70 -12.23 1.11
CA PRO A 65 -6.68 -12.32 0.01
C PRO A 65 -6.09 -12.92 -1.27
N GLY A 66 -6.84 -13.84 -1.89
CA GLY A 66 -6.37 -14.64 -3.04
C GLY A 66 -5.90 -13.81 -4.23
N ASN A 67 -6.55 -12.67 -4.47
CA ASN A 67 -6.25 -11.73 -5.53
C ASN A 67 -4.88 -11.03 -5.38
N ILE A 68 -4.27 -11.01 -4.19
CA ILE A 68 -2.94 -10.41 -3.98
C ILE A 68 -1.86 -11.40 -3.53
N ARG A 69 -2.15 -12.71 -3.46
CA ARG A 69 -1.13 -13.69 -3.03
C ARG A 69 0.07 -13.74 -3.96
N ARG A 70 -0.16 -13.67 -5.28
CA ARG A 70 0.91 -13.62 -6.27
C ARG A 70 1.49 -12.20 -6.34
N ALA A 71 2.82 -12.10 -6.35
CA ALA A 71 3.51 -10.81 -6.43
C ALA A 71 3.10 -10.01 -7.67
N GLU A 72 2.96 -10.66 -8.83
CA GLU A 72 2.48 -10.02 -10.07
C GLU A 72 1.13 -9.32 -9.92
N HIS A 73 0.18 -9.97 -9.22
CA HIS A 73 -1.15 -9.41 -9.00
C HIS A 73 -1.10 -8.28 -7.99
N PHE A 74 -0.30 -8.42 -6.92
CA PHE A 74 -0.12 -7.36 -5.94
C PHE A 74 0.49 -6.09 -6.57
N LEU A 75 1.52 -6.24 -7.41
CA LEU A 75 2.09 -5.10 -8.17
C LEU A 75 1.04 -4.45 -9.09
N HIS A 76 0.12 -5.23 -9.66
CA HIS A 76 -0.98 -4.69 -10.45
C HIS A 76 -2.00 -3.91 -9.59
N VAL A 77 -2.26 -4.36 -8.36
CA VAL A 77 -3.07 -3.61 -7.38
C VAL A 77 -2.40 -2.28 -7.02
N LEU A 78 -1.10 -2.29 -6.70
CA LEU A 78 -0.35 -1.07 -6.37
C LEU A 78 -0.38 -0.05 -7.52
N ARG A 79 -0.28 -0.50 -8.78
CA ARG A 79 -0.41 0.38 -9.96
C ARG A 79 -1.77 1.07 -10.02
N ARG A 80 -2.85 0.30 -9.85
CA ARG A 80 -4.21 0.85 -9.87
C ARG A 80 -4.45 1.81 -8.71
N LEU A 81 -3.93 1.50 -7.52
CA LEU A 81 -4.00 2.38 -6.36
C LEU A 81 -3.25 3.70 -6.59
N LEU A 82 -2.01 3.63 -7.08
CA LEU A 82 -1.22 4.81 -7.44
C LEU A 82 -1.90 5.68 -8.48
N GLN A 83 -2.46 5.07 -9.53
CA GLN A 83 -3.19 5.79 -10.57
C GLN A 83 -4.43 6.47 -10.00
N TYR A 84 -5.20 5.78 -9.16
CA TYR A 84 -6.33 6.38 -8.46
C TYR A 84 -5.91 7.58 -7.62
N LEU A 85 -4.88 7.45 -6.78
CA LEU A 85 -4.40 8.53 -5.93
C LEU A 85 -3.91 9.73 -6.75
N THR A 86 -3.22 9.48 -7.87
CA THR A 86 -2.76 10.54 -8.76
C THR A 86 -3.94 11.35 -9.31
N VAL A 87 -5.00 10.69 -9.75
CA VAL A 87 -6.21 11.36 -10.23
C VAL A 87 -6.95 12.06 -9.09
N ARG A 88 -6.98 11.48 -7.88
CA ARG A 88 -7.64 12.09 -6.72
C ARG A 88 -6.93 13.35 -6.20
N LEU A 89 -5.61 13.41 -6.35
CA LEU A 89 -4.80 14.58 -5.95
C LEU A 89 -4.86 15.71 -7.00
N ASP A 90 -5.34 15.42 -8.21
CA ASP A 90 -5.52 16.40 -9.29
C ASP A 90 -6.91 17.06 -9.18
N THR A 91 -7.09 17.86 -8.12
CA THR A 91 -8.32 18.60 -7.83
C THR A 91 -8.04 20.09 -7.65
N GLU A 92 -9.04 20.95 -7.83
CA GLU A 92 -8.94 22.40 -7.63
C GLU A 92 -9.54 22.85 -6.29
N ASP A 93 -10.38 22.02 -5.69
CA ASP A 93 -11.10 22.31 -4.46
C ASP A 93 -10.58 21.47 -3.29
N VAL A 94 -10.68 22.00 -2.07
CA VAL A 94 -10.45 21.20 -0.87
C VAL A 94 -11.57 20.18 -0.73
N GLU A 95 -11.21 18.90 -0.69
CA GLU A 95 -12.15 17.80 -0.53
C GLU A 95 -12.02 17.16 0.84
N LYS A 96 -13.16 16.89 1.49
CA LYS A 96 -13.21 16.16 2.75
C LYS A 96 -14.19 15.00 2.63
N GLU A 97 -13.73 13.79 2.92
CA GLU A 97 -14.57 12.60 2.87
C GLU A 97 -14.33 11.63 4.02
N SER A 98 -15.30 10.74 4.24
CA SER A 98 -15.19 9.68 5.24
C SER A 98 -14.37 8.50 4.71
N PRO A 99 -13.73 7.69 5.57
CA PRO A 99 -13.01 6.49 5.14
C PRO A 99 -13.89 5.51 4.36
N ILE A 100 -15.17 5.40 4.73
CA ILE A 100 -16.14 4.55 4.04
C ILE A 100 -16.37 5.04 2.60
N SER A 101 -16.57 6.34 2.43
CA SER A 101 -16.75 6.97 1.11
C SER A 101 -15.50 6.78 0.24
N PHE A 102 -14.33 7.03 0.83
CA PHE A 102 -13.04 6.91 0.14
C PHE A 102 -12.79 5.48 -0.34
N VAL A 103 -12.99 4.48 0.52
CA VAL A 103 -12.85 3.06 0.17
C VAL A 103 -13.87 2.64 -0.88
N ALA A 104 -15.12 3.12 -0.80
CA ALA A 104 -16.12 2.85 -1.83
C ALA A 104 -15.71 3.44 -3.19
N SER A 105 -15.14 4.64 -3.20
CA SER A 105 -14.60 5.30 -4.40
C SER A 105 -13.44 4.52 -5.00
N ILE A 106 -12.47 4.07 -4.19
CA ILE A 106 -11.37 3.19 -4.63
C ILE A 106 -11.93 1.92 -5.28
N ASN A 107 -12.91 1.28 -4.65
CA ASN A 107 -13.48 0.05 -5.20
C ASN A 107 -14.15 0.30 -6.56
N ASN A 108 -14.95 1.36 -6.66
CA ASN A 108 -15.68 1.69 -7.89
C ASN A 108 -14.77 2.11 -9.04
N GLN A 109 -13.70 2.87 -8.77
CA GLN A 109 -12.86 3.46 -9.80
C GLN A 109 -11.61 2.62 -10.12
N ALA A 110 -11.04 1.95 -9.11
CA ALA A 110 -9.81 1.15 -9.25
C ALA A 110 -10.05 -0.36 -9.15
N GLY A 111 -11.24 -0.81 -8.73
CA GLY A 111 -11.55 -2.24 -8.55
C GLY A 111 -10.70 -2.89 -7.46
N ILE A 112 -10.43 -2.15 -6.38
CA ILE A 112 -9.67 -2.64 -5.21
C ILE A 112 -10.63 -2.68 -4.02
N ASP A 113 -10.91 -3.88 -3.53
CA ASP A 113 -11.81 -4.07 -2.40
C ASP A 113 -11.17 -3.68 -1.05
N GLN A 114 -12.02 -3.43 -0.04
CA GLN A 114 -11.57 -3.05 1.29
C GLN A 114 -10.63 -4.09 1.92
N LYS A 115 -10.89 -5.38 1.69
CA LYS A 115 -10.06 -6.45 2.28
C LYS A 115 -8.66 -6.40 1.70
N THR A 116 -8.51 -6.13 0.41
CA THR A 116 -7.22 -5.95 -0.24
C THR A 116 -6.45 -4.77 0.35
N LEU A 117 -7.12 -3.63 0.58
CA LEU A 117 -6.51 -2.45 1.19
C LEU A 117 -5.93 -2.75 2.59
N LYS A 118 -6.68 -3.46 3.44
CA LYS A 118 -6.23 -3.85 4.78
C LYS A 118 -4.87 -4.57 4.77
N PHE A 119 -4.63 -5.42 3.78
CA PHE A 119 -3.43 -6.27 3.68
C PHE A 119 -2.27 -5.63 2.90
N CYS A 120 -2.39 -4.38 2.42
CA CYS A 120 -1.35 -3.75 1.60
C CYS A 120 0.01 -3.69 2.32
N TYR A 121 0.05 -3.27 3.57
CA TYR A 121 1.26 -3.24 4.40
C TYR A 121 1.93 -4.61 4.47
N ASP A 122 1.22 -5.62 4.98
CA ASP A 122 1.79 -6.95 5.20
C ASP A 122 2.23 -7.60 3.89
N ARG A 123 1.45 -7.41 2.83
CA ARG A 123 1.76 -7.98 1.53
C ARG A 123 3.02 -7.35 0.93
N LEU A 124 3.20 -6.04 1.08
CA LEU A 124 4.43 -5.36 0.66
C LEU A 124 5.62 -5.84 1.49
N HIS A 125 5.47 -5.92 2.80
CA HIS A 125 6.53 -6.39 3.70
C HIS A 125 6.98 -7.82 3.33
N SER A 126 6.02 -8.74 3.15
CA SER A 126 6.29 -10.11 2.70
C SER A 126 7.03 -10.16 1.36
N LEU A 127 6.67 -9.27 0.44
CA LEU A 127 7.33 -9.17 -0.86
C LEU A 127 8.76 -8.68 -0.71
N MET A 128 9.00 -7.62 0.07
CA MET A 128 10.33 -7.05 0.27
C MET A 128 11.30 -8.07 0.89
N LEU A 129 10.84 -8.83 1.88
CA LEU A 129 11.60 -9.95 2.44
C LEU A 129 11.90 -11.03 1.39
N THR A 130 10.90 -11.40 0.59
CA THR A 130 11.06 -12.42 -0.46
C THR A 130 12.05 -11.97 -1.54
N LEU A 131 12.08 -10.68 -1.87
CA LEU A 131 13.00 -10.07 -2.84
C LEU A 131 14.37 -9.68 -2.24
N GLU A 132 14.63 -9.94 -0.95
CA GLU A 132 15.88 -9.56 -0.28
C GLU A 132 16.23 -8.07 -0.44
N ILE A 133 15.22 -7.22 -0.31
CA ILE A 133 15.42 -5.78 -0.35
C ILE A 133 16.00 -5.34 1.01
N THR A 134 17.29 -4.99 1.01
CA THR A 134 18.03 -4.53 2.19
C THR A 134 18.06 -3.01 2.32
N ASP A 135 18.03 -2.30 1.18
CA ASP A 135 17.97 -0.84 1.13
C ASP A 135 16.50 -0.42 0.96
N THR A 136 15.94 0.13 2.03
CA THR A 136 14.52 0.50 2.12
C THR A 136 14.25 1.94 1.72
N ASP A 137 15.28 2.79 1.63
CA ASP A 137 15.12 4.23 1.40
C ASP A 137 14.44 4.49 0.05
N ASP A 138 14.80 3.68 -0.95
CA ASP A 138 14.18 3.66 -2.28
C ASP A 138 12.67 3.35 -2.24
N PHE A 139 12.17 2.68 -1.19
CA PHE A 139 10.80 2.16 -1.11
C PHE A 139 9.90 2.90 -0.15
N LEU A 140 10.40 3.94 0.53
CA LEU A 140 9.67 4.71 1.54
C LEU A 140 8.31 5.19 1.01
N HIS A 141 8.26 5.73 -0.21
CA HIS A 141 6.99 6.22 -0.79
C HIS A 141 5.94 5.11 -0.96
N VAL A 142 6.36 3.92 -1.42
CA VAL A 142 5.43 2.78 -1.57
C VAL A 142 5.02 2.22 -0.22
N GLN A 143 5.91 2.23 0.77
CA GLN A 143 5.54 1.91 2.15
C GLN A 143 4.48 2.88 2.67
N THR A 144 4.67 4.19 2.53
CA THR A 144 3.70 5.21 2.95
C THR A 144 2.33 5.01 2.28
N ILE A 145 2.30 4.67 0.99
CA ILE A 145 1.04 4.39 0.28
C ILE A 145 0.36 3.11 0.82
N CYS A 146 1.13 2.07 1.11
CA CYS A 146 0.61 0.84 1.69
C CYS A 146 0.12 1.05 3.13
N ASP A 147 0.82 1.85 3.94
CA ASP A 147 0.41 2.24 5.29
C ASP A 147 -0.92 2.99 5.24
N PHE A 148 -1.01 3.99 4.36
CA PHE A 148 -2.23 4.74 4.10
C PHE A 148 -3.38 3.81 3.69
N ALA A 149 -3.16 2.94 2.69
CA ALA A 149 -4.16 1.98 2.22
C ALA A 149 -4.65 1.05 3.32
N THR A 150 -3.72 0.54 4.13
CA THR A 150 -4.02 -0.31 5.27
C THR A 150 -4.84 0.44 6.33
N LEU A 151 -4.50 1.70 6.63
CA LEU A 151 -5.24 2.51 7.60
C LEU A 151 -6.67 2.77 7.14
N VAL A 152 -6.89 3.23 5.91
CA VAL A 152 -8.24 3.47 5.36
C VAL A 152 -9.04 2.19 5.16
N GLY A 153 -8.37 1.08 4.84
CA GLY A 153 -9.01 -0.22 4.74
C GLY A 153 -9.48 -0.74 6.10
N THR A 154 -8.70 -0.48 7.16
CA THR A 154 -8.90 -1.01 8.52
C THR A 154 -9.94 -0.21 9.29
N TYR A 155 -9.78 1.10 9.34
CA TYR A 155 -10.60 1.98 10.17
C TYR A 155 -11.68 2.65 9.32
N SER A 156 -12.93 2.29 9.57
CA SER A 156 -14.09 2.89 8.90
C SER A 156 -14.54 4.21 9.53
N ARG A 157 -14.03 4.54 10.73
CA ARG A 157 -14.41 5.70 11.55
C ARG A 157 -13.22 6.17 12.37
N GLY A 158 -13.32 7.38 12.90
CA GLY A 158 -12.32 7.95 13.83
C GLY A 158 -11.40 8.99 13.20
N PHE A 159 -11.44 9.15 11.87
CA PHE A 159 -10.69 10.16 11.12
C PHE A 159 -11.46 10.51 9.83
N SER A 160 -10.99 11.55 9.12
CA SER A 160 -11.46 11.91 7.78
C SER A 160 -10.29 11.87 6.80
N ILE A 161 -10.57 11.81 5.51
CA ILE A 161 -9.56 12.06 4.48
C ILE A 161 -9.77 13.49 4.00
N ILE A 162 -8.73 14.31 4.07
CA ILE A 162 -8.71 15.66 3.52
C ILE A 162 -7.72 15.70 2.37
N ILE A 163 -8.16 16.22 1.22
CA ILE A 163 -7.32 16.48 0.05
C ILE A 163 -7.30 17.99 -0.15
N GLU A 164 -6.13 18.59 -0.05
CA GLU A 164 -5.90 20.02 -0.24
C GLU A 164 -5.07 20.20 -1.51
N PRO A 165 -5.50 21.01 -2.49
CA PRO A 165 -4.79 21.15 -3.76
C PRO A 165 -3.60 22.12 -3.73
N PHE A 166 -3.56 23.00 -2.73
CA PHE A 166 -2.52 24.00 -2.53
C PHE A 166 -2.36 24.33 -1.04
N ASP A 167 -1.17 24.80 -0.65
CA ASP A 167 -0.95 25.43 0.66
C ASP A 167 -1.73 26.77 0.71
N GLU A 168 -2.48 27.01 1.79
CA GLU A 168 -3.20 28.28 2.03
C GLU A 168 -2.27 29.51 1.92
N ARG A 169 -0.98 29.34 2.24
CA ARG A 169 0.04 30.39 2.16
C ARG A 169 0.50 30.67 0.73
N MET A 170 0.28 29.73 -0.20
CA MET A 170 0.72 29.80 -1.59
C MET A 170 -0.37 29.30 -2.57
N PRO A 171 -1.56 29.95 -2.62
CA PRO A 171 -2.73 29.44 -3.34
C PRO A 171 -2.58 29.39 -4.88
N HIS A 172 -1.51 29.97 -5.43
CA HIS A 172 -1.21 29.95 -6.87
C HIS A 172 -0.18 28.88 -7.25
N ILE A 173 0.34 28.13 -6.28
CA ILE A 173 1.33 27.07 -6.50
C ILE A 173 0.65 25.75 -6.15
N PRO A 174 0.39 24.87 -7.14
CA PRO A 174 -0.15 23.54 -6.86
C PRO A 174 0.81 22.75 -5.98
N ASP A 175 0.30 22.30 -4.82
CA ASP A 175 1.04 21.48 -3.86
C ASP A 175 0.04 20.54 -3.15
N PRO A 176 -0.44 19.50 -3.85
CA PRO A 176 -1.55 18.71 -3.36
C PRO A 176 -1.11 17.79 -2.21
N VAL A 177 -1.84 17.84 -1.09
CA VAL A 177 -1.59 17.03 0.10
C VAL A 177 -2.83 16.21 0.46
N LEU A 178 -2.60 14.94 0.83
CA LEU A 178 -3.61 14.10 1.45
C LEU A 178 -3.27 13.92 2.93
N GLN A 179 -4.24 14.24 3.80
CA GLN A 179 -4.07 14.18 5.25
C GLN A 179 -5.13 13.33 5.94
N LEU A 180 -4.74 12.74 7.07
CA LEU A 180 -5.58 11.95 7.97
C LEU A 180 -5.60 12.61 9.37
N PRO A 181 -6.46 13.61 9.61
CA PRO A 181 -6.60 14.28 10.91
C PRO A 181 -7.27 13.42 11.99
#